data_AF-A0A4R8RY85-F1
#
_entry.id   AF-A0A4R8RY85-F1
#
_cell.length_a   1.000
_cell.length_b   1.000
_cell.length_c   1.000
_cell.angle_alpha   90.00
_cell.angle_beta   90.00
_cell.angle_gamma   90.00
#
_symmetry.space_group_name_H-M   'P 1'
#
loop_
_entity.id
_entity.type
_entity.pdbx_description
1 polymer ?
#
loop_
_entity_poly.entity_id
_entity_poly.type
_entity_poly.pdbx_seq_one_letter_code
_entity_poly.pdbx_strand_id
1 'polypeptide(L)'
;MKASSLLAIAAVAVTSTEACARYKYCWCERSAFTFEGKLSDNIPWDDFTQTACGKMSGTPGWYLDPPKYKECYRHKQYFMALKPSKALNNCDWTQACIDAAGPDVEGTVTGWCRDKIGS
;
A
#
# COMPACT_ATOMS: atom_id res chain seq x y z
N MET A 1 41.69 3.74 -3.53
CA MET A 1 40.42 3.49 -4.23
C MET A 1 39.37 3.19 -3.17
N LYS A 2 38.35 4.05 -3.02
CA LYS A 2 37.28 3.88 -2.02
C LYS A 2 36.23 2.94 -2.64
N ALA A 3 36.11 1.74 -2.08
CA ALA A 3 35.06 0.80 -2.45
C ALA A 3 33.72 1.34 -1.92
N SER A 4 32.88 1.85 -2.83
CA SER A 4 31.50 2.20 -2.50
C SER A 4 30.73 0.90 -2.28
N SER A 5 30.31 0.70 -1.03
CA SER A 5 29.48 -0.41 -0.59
C SER A 5 28.13 -0.39 -1.33
N LEU A 6 27.95 -1.34 -2.26
CA LEU A 6 26.63 -1.69 -2.78
C LEU A 6 25.86 -2.38 -1.66
N LEU A 7 24.98 -1.64 -0.99
CA LEU A 7 24.02 -2.20 -0.04
C LEU A 7 23.00 -3.03 -0.81
N ALA A 8 23.11 -4.35 -0.69
CA ALA A 8 22.12 -5.29 -1.17
C ALA A 8 20.83 -5.10 -0.36
N ILE A 9 19.80 -4.55 -1.00
CA ILE A 9 18.46 -4.46 -0.42
C ILE A 9 17.85 -5.86 -0.55
N ALA A 10 17.82 -6.59 0.57
CA ALA A 10 17.04 -7.82 0.65
C ALA A 10 15.56 -7.45 0.57
N ALA A 11 14.94 -7.66 -0.59
CA ALA A 11 13.50 -7.59 -0.74
C ALA A 11 12.88 -8.71 0.11
N VAL A 12 12.21 -8.36 1.22
CA VAL A 12 11.39 -9.30 1.96
C VAL A 12 10.22 -9.66 1.07
N ALA A 13 10.32 -10.81 0.40
CA ALA A 13 9.22 -11.41 -0.31
C ALA A 13 8.18 -11.87 0.71
N VAL A 14 7.17 -11.05 0.98
CA VAL A 14 5.98 -11.46 1.71
C VAL A 14 5.35 -12.61 0.94
N THR A 15 5.30 -13.79 1.55
CA THR A 15 4.96 -15.07 0.91
C THR A 15 3.49 -15.14 0.46
N SER A 16 3.27 -14.65 -0.76
CA SER A 16 2.43 -15.02 -1.90
C SER A 16 1.11 -15.83 -1.82
N THR A 17 0.68 -16.42 -0.70
CA THR A 17 -0.63 -17.15 -0.67
C THR A 17 -1.75 -16.34 -0.03
N GLU A 18 -1.44 -15.44 0.90
CA GLU A 18 -2.37 -14.40 1.38
C GLU A 18 -2.31 -13.13 0.53
N ALA A 19 -1.33 -13.04 -0.38
CA ALA A 19 -0.96 -11.84 -1.12
C ALA A 19 -2.02 -11.37 -2.12
N CYS A 20 -2.77 -12.28 -2.75
CA CYS A 20 -3.81 -11.88 -3.71
C CYS A 20 -5.24 -12.02 -3.16
N ALA A 21 -5.39 -11.99 -1.83
CA ALA A 21 -6.69 -11.95 -1.19
C ALA A 21 -7.38 -10.59 -1.39
N ARG A 22 -8.69 -10.58 -1.21
CA ARG A 22 -9.55 -9.41 -1.33
C ARG A 22 -9.74 -8.76 0.05
N TYR A 23 -9.71 -7.44 0.12
CA TYR A 23 -9.78 -6.66 1.36
C TYR A 23 -10.69 -5.44 1.21
N LYS A 24 -11.18 -4.89 2.33
CA LYS A 24 -12.02 -3.68 2.34
C LYS A 24 -11.21 -2.39 2.31
N TYR A 25 -10.09 -2.37 3.03
CA TYR A 25 -9.27 -1.20 3.25
C TYR A 25 -7.82 -1.51 2.89
N CYS A 26 -7.15 -0.60 2.20
CA CYS A 26 -5.72 -0.72 1.92
C CYS A 26 -5.01 0.64 1.94
N TRP A 27 -3.72 0.67 2.29
CA TRP A 27 -2.88 1.86 2.29
C TRP A 27 -1.49 1.54 1.74
N CYS A 28 -0.75 2.57 1.36
CA CYS A 28 0.63 2.45 0.91
C CYS A 28 1.57 2.77 2.08
N GLU A 29 2.66 2.02 2.21
CA GLU A 29 3.74 2.29 3.14
C GLU A 29 5.05 2.49 2.39
N ARG A 30 5.91 3.31 3.00
CA ARG A 30 7.26 3.57 2.52
C ARG A 30 8.26 3.17 3.61
N SER A 31 9.33 2.51 3.19
CA SER A 31 10.41 2.07 4.08
C SER A 31 11.79 2.41 3.52
N ALA A 32 12.84 2.27 4.32
CA ALA A 32 14.23 2.53 3.96
C ALA A 32 14.47 3.91 3.32
N PHE A 33 13.83 4.96 3.85
CA PHE A 33 13.98 6.33 3.34
C PHE A 33 14.30 7.33 4.45
N THR A 34 14.92 8.44 4.09
CA THR A 34 15.25 9.50 5.03
C THR A 34 14.03 10.40 5.25
N PHE A 35 13.53 10.42 6.48
CA PHE A 35 12.47 11.33 6.92
C PHE A 35 12.95 12.09 8.15
N GLU A 36 12.84 13.41 8.12
CA GLU A 36 13.28 14.27 9.24
C GLU A 36 14.73 13.99 9.71
N GLY A 37 15.61 13.66 8.76
CA GLY A 37 17.03 13.37 9.02
C GLY A 37 17.32 12.00 9.63
N LYS A 38 16.34 11.09 9.68
CA LYS A 38 16.50 9.72 10.17
C LYS A 38 16.06 8.70 9.11
N LEU A 39 16.75 7.57 9.07
CA LEU A 39 16.26 6.41 8.33
C LEU A 39 14.95 5.93 8.97
N SER A 40 13.91 5.87 8.16
CA SER A 40 12.54 5.56 8.57
C SER A 40 12.00 4.38 7.78
N ASP A 41 11.21 3.56 8.46
CA ASP A 41 10.66 2.32 7.95
C ASP A 41 9.16 2.22 8.26
N ASN A 42 8.41 1.59 7.35
CA ASN A 42 6.99 1.24 7.48
C ASN A 42 6.10 2.44 7.82
N ILE A 43 6.36 3.57 7.14
CA ILE A 43 5.61 4.80 7.33
C ILE A 43 4.45 4.84 6.33
N PRO A 44 3.18 4.92 6.79
CA PRO A 44 2.04 5.15 5.90
C PRO A 44 2.24 6.44 5.09
N TRP A 45 2.04 6.35 3.78
CA TRP A 45 2.29 7.48 2.87
C TRP A 45 1.01 7.91 2.17
N ASP A 46 0.37 8.93 2.75
CA ASP A 46 -0.97 9.41 2.37
C ASP A 46 -1.10 9.79 0.88
N ASP A 47 -0.06 10.38 0.30
CA ASP A 47 -0.07 10.83 -1.09
C ASP A 47 -0.03 9.64 -2.07
N PHE A 48 0.74 8.61 -1.74
CA PHE A 48 0.75 7.37 -2.52
C PHE A 48 -0.58 6.65 -2.38
N THR A 49 -1.11 6.55 -1.16
CA THR A 49 -2.42 5.95 -0.90
C THR A 49 -3.52 6.66 -1.69
N GLN A 50 -3.55 7.99 -1.70
CA GLN A 50 -4.57 8.75 -2.42
C GLN A 50 -4.47 8.54 -3.93
N THR A 51 -3.25 8.58 -4.47
CA THR A 51 -3.00 8.40 -5.91
C THR A 51 -3.35 6.98 -6.36
N ALA A 52 -2.89 5.96 -5.63
CA ALA A 52 -3.22 4.55 -5.87
C ALA A 52 -4.73 4.31 -5.77
N CYS A 53 -5.40 4.92 -4.78
CA CYS A 53 -6.84 4.78 -4.59
C CYS A 53 -7.64 5.35 -5.76
N GLY A 54 -7.24 6.51 -6.28
CA GLY A 54 -7.86 7.12 -7.47
C GLY A 54 -7.74 6.21 -8.71
N LYS A 55 -6.55 5.67 -8.97
CA LYS A 55 -6.32 4.72 -10.08
C LYS A 55 -7.18 3.46 -9.95
N MET A 56 -7.34 2.98 -8.72
CA MET A 56 -8.14 1.78 -8.42
C MET A 56 -9.64 2.03 -8.34
N SER A 57 -10.13 3.24 -8.67
CA SER A 57 -11.55 3.61 -8.55
C SER A 57 -12.12 3.36 -7.14
N GLY A 58 -11.28 3.54 -6.12
CA GLY A 58 -11.67 3.52 -4.72
C GLY A 58 -12.07 4.91 -4.21
N THR A 59 -12.36 4.99 -2.92
CA THR A 59 -12.65 6.23 -2.21
C THR A 59 -11.63 6.37 -1.09
N PRO A 60 -10.82 7.45 -1.05
CA PRO A 60 -9.93 7.68 0.07
C PRO A 60 -10.76 8.01 1.32
N GLY A 61 -10.37 7.44 2.45
CA GLY A 61 -10.90 7.70 3.78
C GLY A 61 -9.76 7.79 4.78
N TRP A 62 -10.06 8.23 5.99
CA TRP A 62 -9.07 8.26 7.08
C TRP A 62 -9.23 7.03 7.97
N TYR A 63 -8.12 6.39 8.28
CA TYR A 63 -8.01 5.57 9.48
C TYR A 63 -8.02 6.53 10.69
N LEU A 64 -9.06 6.41 11.53
CA LEU A 64 -9.33 7.39 12.59
C LEU A 64 -8.67 7.05 13.93
N ASP A 65 -8.25 5.80 14.11
CA ASP A 65 -7.51 5.38 15.29
C ASP A 65 -6.04 5.80 15.15
N PRO A 66 -5.38 6.26 16.22
CA PRO A 66 -3.97 6.61 16.16
C PRO A 66 -3.08 5.41 15.79
N PRO A 67 -2.06 5.58 14.92
CA PRO A 67 -1.75 6.79 14.16
C PRO A 67 -2.74 7.00 13.01
N LYS A 68 -3.17 8.25 12.78
CA LYS A 68 -4.11 8.58 11.69
C LYS A 68 -3.37 8.63 10.35
N TYR A 69 -3.85 7.90 9.37
CA TYR A 69 -3.34 7.89 7.99
C TYR A 69 -4.48 7.66 6.99
N LYS A 70 -4.26 7.98 5.71
CA LYS A 70 -5.24 7.72 4.65
C LYS A 70 -5.27 6.24 4.31
N GLU A 71 -6.48 5.72 4.15
CA GLU A 71 -6.78 4.41 3.59
C GLU A 71 -7.61 4.57 2.31
N CYS A 72 -7.51 3.61 1.43
CA CYS A 72 -8.42 3.42 0.31
C CYS A 72 -9.51 2.44 0.69
N TYR A 73 -10.77 2.83 0.48
CA TYR A 73 -11.92 1.97 0.62
C TYR A 73 -12.58 1.74 -0.73
N ARG A 74 -12.84 0.48 -1.07
CA ARG A 74 -13.57 0.12 -2.29
C ARG A 74 -14.66 -0.88 -1.97
N HIS A 75 -15.75 -0.40 -1.36
CA HIS A 75 -16.97 -1.18 -1.27
C HIS A 75 -18.15 -0.29 -1.64
N LYS A 76 -18.65 -0.47 -2.87
CA LYS A 76 -19.83 0.24 -3.35
C LYS A 76 -21.00 -0.12 -2.42
N GLN A 77 -21.53 0.87 -1.71
CA GLN A 77 -22.84 0.79 -1.06
C GLN A 77 -23.89 0.56 -2.14
N TYR A 78 -24.17 -0.71 -2.46
CA TYR A 78 -25.36 -1.07 -3.21
C TYR A 78 -26.09 -2.15 -2.42
N PHE A 79 -27.40 -1.98 -2.30
CA PHE A 79 -28.37 -2.84 -1.59
C PHE A 79 -28.29 -4.33 -1.96
N MET A 80 -27.60 -4.68 -3.05
CA MET A 80 -27.25 -6.06 -3.41
C MET A 80 -25.73 -6.25 -3.47
N ALA A 81 -25.14 -6.57 -2.32
CA ALA A 81 -23.71 -6.87 -2.14
C ALA A 81 -23.28 -8.24 -2.74
N LEU A 82 -23.73 -8.56 -3.96
CA LEU A 82 -23.52 -9.85 -4.62
C LEU A 82 -22.38 -9.86 -5.66
N LYS A 83 -21.61 -8.76 -5.80
CA LYS A 83 -20.45 -8.72 -6.71
C LYS A 83 -19.13 -8.55 -5.95
N PRO A 84 -18.41 -9.65 -5.65
CA PRO A 84 -17.07 -9.61 -5.05
C PRO A 84 -15.99 -9.08 -5.99
N SER A 85 -16.34 -8.61 -7.20
CA SER A 85 -15.42 -7.99 -8.18
C SER A 85 -14.99 -6.56 -7.85
N LYS A 86 -15.34 -6.04 -6.66
CA LYS A 86 -15.07 -4.64 -6.28
C LYS A 86 -14.16 -4.48 -5.05
N ALA A 87 -13.75 -5.57 -4.41
CA ALA A 87 -12.79 -5.52 -3.32
C ALA A 87 -11.38 -5.13 -3.81
N LEU A 88 -10.55 -4.60 -2.91
CA LEU A 88 -9.15 -4.33 -3.21
C LEU A 88 -8.36 -5.64 -3.12
N ASN A 89 -7.64 -5.99 -4.19
CA ASN A 89 -6.72 -7.11 -4.19
C ASN A 89 -5.34 -6.60 -3.71
N ASN A 90 -4.73 -7.26 -2.72
CA ASN A 90 -3.46 -6.79 -2.16
C ASN A 90 -2.27 -6.86 -3.15
N CYS A 91 -2.29 -7.83 -4.08
CA CYS A 91 -1.30 -7.90 -5.17
C CYS A 91 -1.41 -6.68 -6.10
N ASP A 92 -2.63 -6.39 -6.56
CA ASP A 92 -2.88 -5.23 -7.43
C ASP A 92 -2.60 -3.91 -6.69
N TRP A 93 -2.90 -3.88 -5.38
CA TRP A 93 -2.70 -2.70 -4.55
C TRP A 93 -1.24 -2.36 -4.35
N THR A 94 -0.38 -3.35 -4.07
CA THR A 94 1.06 -3.13 -3.95
C THR A 94 1.64 -2.54 -5.24
N GLN A 95 1.25 -3.06 -6.40
CA GLN A 95 1.68 -2.49 -7.67
C GLN A 95 1.15 -1.06 -7.86
N ALA A 96 -0.10 -0.79 -7.51
CA ALA A 96 -0.67 0.56 -7.57
C ALA A 96 0.08 1.56 -6.67
N CYS A 97 0.58 1.13 -5.50
CA CYS A 97 1.42 1.95 -4.63
C CYS A 97 2.78 2.25 -5.26
N ILE A 98 3.44 1.24 -5.84
CA ILE A 98 4.72 1.42 -6.55
C ILE A 98 4.54 2.37 -7.74
N ASP A 99 3.48 2.19 -8.52
CA ASP A 99 3.15 3.05 -9.66
C ASP A 99 2.74 4.47 -9.24
N ALA A 100 2.25 4.64 -8.01
CA ALA A 100 1.93 5.95 -7.44
C ALA A 100 3.18 6.69 -6.94
N ALA A 101 4.16 5.94 -6.42
CA ALA A 101 5.42 6.50 -5.94
C ALA A 101 6.34 6.95 -7.09
N GLY A 102 6.31 6.24 -8.21
CA GLY A 102 7.16 6.52 -9.36
C GLY A 102 8.57 5.93 -9.24
N PRO A 103 9.36 5.98 -10.32
CA PRO A 103 10.64 5.26 -10.41
C PRO A 103 11.75 5.85 -9.53
N ASP A 104 11.65 7.13 -9.15
CA ASP A 104 12.71 7.86 -8.45
C ASP A 104 12.46 7.98 -6.93
N VAL A 105 11.49 7.22 -6.40
CA VAL A 105 11.22 7.22 -4.96
C VAL A 105 12.41 6.63 -4.20
N GLU A 106 12.92 7.35 -3.20
CA GLU A 106 13.91 6.79 -2.28
C GLU A 106 13.25 5.74 -1.38
N GLY A 107 13.94 4.62 -1.15
CA GLY A 107 13.45 3.54 -0.30
C GLY A 107 12.56 2.55 -1.04
N THR A 108 11.78 1.78 -0.30
CA THR A 108 10.84 0.80 -0.84
C THR A 108 9.41 1.23 -0.59
N VAL A 109 8.51 0.87 -1.50
CA VAL A 109 7.07 1.14 -1.38
C VAL A 109 6.32 -0.18 -1.45
N THR A 110 5.42 -0.39 -0.49
CA THR A 110 4.58 -1.58 -0.41
C THR A 110 3.13 -1.22 -0.17
N GLY A 111 2.22 -2.10 -0.58
CA GLY A 111 0.81 -2.02 -0.24
C GLY A 111 0.48 -2.88 0.98
N TRP A 112 -0.42 -2.38 1.83
CA TRP A 112 -0.99 -3.14 2.93
C TRP A 112 -2.50 -3.08 2.88
N CYS A 113 -3.15 -4.12 3.37
CA CYS A 113 -4.58 -4.23 3.39
C CYS A 113 -5.10 -4.88 4.67
N ARG A 114 -6.32 -4.51 5.09
CA ARG A 114 -7.02 -5.09 6.24
C ARG A 114 -8.48 -5.39 5.92
N ASP A 115 -9.11 -6.15 6.81
CA ASP A 115 -10.49 -6.65 6.70
C ASP A 115 -10.71 -7.50 5.45
N LYS A 116 -10.08 -8.69 5.44
CA LYS A 116 -10.18 -9.68 4.36
C LYS A 116 -11.64 -10.05 4.06
N ILE A 117 -11.98 -10.11 2.77
CA ILE A 117 -13.31 -10.44 2.25
C ILE A 117 -13.23 -11.79 1.53
N GLY A 118 -13.38 -12.87 2.30
CA GLY A 118 -13.43 -14.24 1.79
C GLY A 118 -12.06 -14.82 1.40
N SER A 119 -11.92 -16.13 1.62
CA SER A 119 -10.84 -17.01 1.13
C SER A 119 -11.28 -17.71 -0.14
#